data_AF-A0A1C6A1F1-F1
#
_entry.id   AF-A0A1C6A1F1-F1
#
_cell.length_a   1.000
_cell.length_b   1.000
_cell.length_c   1.000
_cell.angle_alpha   90.00
_cell.angle_beta   90.00
_cell.angle_gamma   90.00
#
_symmetry.space_group_name_H-M   'P 1'
#
loop_
_entity.id
_entity.type
_entity.pdbx_description
1 polymer ?
#
loop_
_entity_poly.entity_id
_entity_poly.type
_entity_poly.pdbx_seq_one_letter_code
_entity_poly.pdbx_strand_id
1 'polypeptide(L)'
;MSYYTTGSGSIMLRIPSDTARRQLYDDLLGRYDRLCSEEMSQCGEQMAKSVQGEYQRRKCQMKRYDDPLWWLTTVLNDVGFVELERGMETDDFFIEMTYSGNYDERTVMDVLDMLVPYTQEGCISYIGEDNTYWRHQFVDGVWVKLRGQICYETPEQCRCQTFPQTHANLERLISEIRRHAIYDNRPYEKKARVLLEAYDQMDPDGVLLALTGRRLYEHEAAAGLWKEDKQEDKP
;
A
#
# COMPACT_ATOMS: atom_id res chain seq x y z
N MET A 1 6.20 -1.27 -17.83
CA MET A 1 7.59 -1.54 -17.39
C MET A 1 7.48 -2.29 -16.09
N SER A 2 8.03 -3.50 -15.99
CA SER A 2 8.04 -4.26 -14.73
C SER A 2 9.15 -3.72 -13.85
N TYR A 3 8.78 -3.12 -12.73
CA TYR A 3 9.73 -2.77 -11.66
C TYR A 3 9.77 -3.93 -10.68
N TYR A 4 10.95 -4.45 -10.38
CA TYR A 4 11.07 -5.40 -9.29
C TYR A 4 10.85 -4.66 -7.98
N THR A 5 9.98 -5.20 -7.13
CA THR A 5 9.66 -4.60 -5.83
C THR A 5 9.58 -5.65 -4.76
N THR A 6 9.97 -5.27 -3.56
CA THR A 6 9.66 -6.00 -2.33
C THR A 6 8.70 -5.19 -1.50
N GLY A 7 7.93 -5.84 -0.64
CA GLY A 7 6.97 -5.15 0.18
C GLY A 7 6.43 -6.03 1.30
N SER A 8 5.60 -5.42 2.11
CA SER A 8 4.83 -6.12 3.14
C SER A 8 3.54 -5.36 3.40
N GLY A 9 2.57 -6.05 3.95
CA GLY A 9 1.31 -5.44 4.31
C GLY A 9 0.45 -6.32 5.17
N SER A 10 -0.66 -5.73 5.59
CA SER A 10 -1.73 -6.44 6.25
C SER A 10 -3.07 -5.98 5.70
N ILE A 11 -4.02 -6.90 5.69
CA ILE A 11 -5.42 -6.62 5.37
C ILE A 11 -6.29 -7.32 6.41
N MET A 12 -7.25 -6.59 6.96
CA MET A 12 -8.30 -7.14 7.79
C MET A 12 -9.58 -7.25 6.97
N LEU A 13 -10.01 -8.48 6.69
CA LEU A 13 -11.26 -8.75 5.98
C LEU A 13 -12.33 -9.25 6.95
N ARG A 14 -13.56 -8.77 6.79
CA ARG A 14 -14.74 -9.26 7.51
C ARG A 14 -15.67 -9.95 6.52
N ILE A 15 -15.93 -11.24 6.75
CA ILE A 15 -16.86 -12.05 5.96
C ILE A 15 -18.06 -12.38 6.86
N PRO A 16 -19.10 -11.52 6.89
CA PRO A 16 -20.11 -11.53 7.95
C PRO A 16 -21.12 -12.69 7.87
N SER A 17 -21.13 -13.46 6.77
CA SER A 17 -22.09 -14.54 6.56
C SER A 17 -21.63 -15.56 5.53
N ASP A 18 -22.25 -16.74 5.50
CA ASP A 18 -22.07 -17.72 4.43
C ASP A 18 -22.45 -17.18 3.04
N THR A 19 -23.38 -16.23 2.96
CA THR A 19 -23.73 -15.58 1.70
C THR A 19 -22.59 -14.70 1.21
N ALA A 20 -21.98 -13.91 2.10
CA ALA A 20 -20.79 -13.13 1.78
C ALA A 20 -19.59 -14.02 1.43
N ARG A 21 -19.44 -15.18 2.10
CA ARG A 21 -18.40 -16.16 1.78
C ARG A 21 -18.55 -16.73 0.36
N ARG A 22 -19.78 -17.07 -0.05
CA ARG A 22 -20.08 -17.53 -1.41
C ARG A 22 -19.87 -16.42 -2.44
N GLN A 23 -20.29 -15.20 -2.12
CA GLN A 23 -20.07 -14.05 -3.00
C GLN A 23 -18.57 -13.81 -3.23
N LEU A 24 -17.75 -13.82 -2.18
CA LEU A 24 -16.29 -13.71 -2.29
C LEU A 24 -15.72 -14.81 -3.21
N TYR A 25 -16.15 -16.06 -3.01
CA TYR A 25 -15.70 -17.16 -3.86
C TYR A 25 -16.08 -16.98 -5.34
N ASP A 26 -17.30 -16.54 -5.61
CA ASP A 26 -17.79 -16.28 -6.96
C ASP A 26 -17.09 -15.07 -7.60
N ASP A 27 -16.81 -14.01 -6.83
CA ASP A 27 -16.04 -12.84 -7.27
C ASP A 27 -14.60 -13.22 -7.67
N LEU A 28 -13.94 -14.06 -6.85
CA LEU A 28 -12.60 -14.59 -7.12
C LEU A 28 -12.57 -15.48 -8.38
N LEU A 29 -13.57 -16.35 -8.56
CA LEU A 29 -13.69 -17.14 -9.79
C LEU A 29 -13.99 -16.27 -11.02
N GLY A 30 -14.88 -15.29 -10.86
CA GLY A 30 -15.29 -14.35 -11.89
C GLY A 30 -14.12 -13.50 -12.38
N ARG A 31 -13.17 -13.15 -11.49
CA ARG A 31 -11.91 -12.50 -11.87
C ARG A 31 -11.15 -13.30 -12.93
N TYR A 32 -10.97 -14.61 -12.74
CA TYR A 32 -10.29 -15.43 -13.75
C TYR A 32 -11.01 -15.47 -15.09
N ASP A 33 -12.35 -15.46 -15.08
CA ASP A 33 -13.14 -15.41 -16.31
C ASP A 33 -13.00 -14.06 -17.05
N ARG A 34 -12.96 -12.95 -16.30
CA ARG A 34 -12.68 -11.62 -16.86
C ARG A 34 -11.28 -11.54 -17.46
N LEU A 35 -10.24 -11.91 -16.71
CA LEU A 35 -8.86 -11.88 -17.18
C LEU A 35 -8.65 -12.78 -18.41
N CYS A 36 -9.24 -13.98 -18.40
CA CYS A 36 -9.22 -14.86 -19.56
C CYS A 36 -9.84 -14.20 -20.78
N SER A 37 -10.98 -13.52 -20.62
CA SER A 37 -11.67 -12.83 -21.73
C SER A 37 -10.86 -11.66 -22.27
N GLU A 38 -10.25 -10.86 -21.38
CA GLU A 38 -9.38 -9.73 -21.74
C GLU A 38 -8.15 -10.19 -22.52
N GLU A 39 -7.45 -11.21 -22.04
CA GLU A 39 -6.26 -11.74 -22.71
C GLU A 39 -6.61 -12.44 -24.03
N MET A 40 -7.73 -13.17 -24.06
CA MET A 40 -8.24 -13.78 -25.29
C MET A 40 -8.57 -12.76 -26.37
N SER A 41 -9.02 -11.55 -26.00
CA SER A 41 -9.29 -10.47 -26.94
C SER A 41 -8.03 -9.88 -27.58
N GLN A 42 -6.87 -10.09 -26.96
CA GLN A 42 -5.58 -9.54 -27.37
C GLN A 42 -4.66 -10.62 -28.01
N CYS A 43 -4.95 -11.90 -27.77
CA CYS A 43 -4.12 -13.01 -28.26
C CYS A 43 -4.59 -13.54 -29.63
N GLY A 44 -3.66 -14.05 -30.45
CA GLY A 44 -3.98 -14.70 -31.72
C GLY A 44 -4.54 -16.12 -31.54
N GLU A 45 -5.20 -16.66 -32.57
CA GLU A 45 -5.83 -18.00 -32.56
C GLU A 45 -4.88 -19.13 -32.10
N GLN A 46 -3.58 -18.99 -32.38
CA GLN A 46 -2.56 -19.97 -31.98
C GLN A 46 -2.34 -20.02 -30.45
N MET A 47 -2.54 -18.91 -29.73
CA MET A 47 -2.34 -18.82 -28.28
C MET A 47 -3.63 -19.05 -27.48
N ALA A 48 -4.80 -18.93 -28.12
CA ALA A 48 -6.12 -19.03 -27.49
C ALA A 48 -6.29 -20.27 -26.59
N LYS A 49 -5.90 -21.46 -27.07
CA LYS A 49 -5.99 -22.70 -26.29
C LYS A 49 -5.08 -22.70 -25.06
N SER A 50 -3.91 -22.06 -25.16
CA SER A 50 -2.93 -21.97 -24.06
C SER A 50 -3.46 -21.06 -22.96
N VAL A 51 -3.93 -19.87 -23.35
CA VAL A 51 -4.53 -18.87 -22.45
C VAL A 51 -5.71 -19.49 -21.70
N GLN A 52 -6.68 -20.07 -22.43
CA GLN A 52 -7.83 -20.72 -21.79
C GLN A 52 -7.41 -21.86 -20.85
N GLY A 53 -6.45 -22.68 -21.26
CA GLY A 53 -5.92 -23.76 -20.43
C GLY A 53 -5.26 -23.27 -19.15
N GLU A 54 -4.57 -22.13 -19.20
CA GLU A 54 -3.93 -21.51 -18.04
C GLU A 54 -4.96 -21.02 -17.02
N TYR A 55 -5.95 -20.23 -17.43
CA TYR A 55 -6.98 -19.75 -16.51
C TYR A 55 -7.81 -20.90 -15.92
N GLN A 56 -8.08 -21.96 -16.69
CA GLN A 56 -8.72 -23.16 -16.14
C GLN A 56 -7.86 -23.86 -15.08
N ARG A 57 -6.53 -23.93 -15.27
CA ARG A 57 -5.62 -24.47 -14.23
C ARG A 57 -5.67 -23.63 -12.95
N ARG A 58 -5.65 -22.30 -13.05
CA ARG A 58 -5.75 -21.40 -11.90
C ARG A 58 -7.07 -21.57 -11.15
N LYS A 59 -8.20 -21.64 -11.88
CA LYS A 59 -9.52 -21.95 -11.29
C LYS A 59 -9.53 -23.32 -10.58
N CYS A 60 -8.95 -24.35 -11.19
CA CYS A 60 -8.85 -25.68 -10.57
C CYS A 60 -7.98 -25.68 -9.30
N GLN A 61 -6.89 -24.91 -9.27
CA GLN A 61 -6.05 -24.75 -8.09
C GLN A 61 -6.81 -24.09 -6.93
N MET A 62 -7.54 -23.02 -7.22
CA MET A 62 -8.35 -22.33 -6.21
C MET A 62 -9.44 -23.24 -5.63
N LYS A 63 -10.10 -24.03 -6.49
CA LYS A 63 -11.16 -25.00 -6.14
C LYS A 63 -10.69 -26.19 -5.30
N ARG A 64 -9.38 -26.35 -5.09
CA ARG A 64 -8.81 -27.53 -4.43
C ARG A 64 -9.27 -27.68 -2.98
N TYR A 65 -9.47 -26.56 -2.27
CA TYR A 65 -9.95 -26.56 -0.89
C TYR A 65 -11.08 -25.54 -0.73
N ASP A 66 -12.13 -25.90 0.02
CA ASP A 66 -13.24 -25.00 0.38
C ASP A 66 -12.86 -24.18 1.63
N ASP A 67 -11.88 -23.30 1.47
CA ASP A 67 -11.34 -22.47 2.55
C ASP A 67 -11.02 -21.05 2.02
N PRO A 68 -11.56 -19.98 2.63
CA PRO A 68 -11.33 -18.61 2.15
C PRO A 68 -9.87 -18.18 2.16
N LEU A 69 -9.07 -18.62 3.14
CA LEU A 69 -7.65 -18.30 3.18
C LEU A 69 -6.93 -18.95 1.98
N TRP A 70 -7.24 -20.20 1.65
CA TRP A 70 -6.70 -20.84 0.45
C TRP A 70 -7.06 -20.10 -0.84
N TRP A 71 -8.31 -19.65 -0.98
CA TRP A 71 -8.75 -18.91 -2.17
C TRP A 71 -7.99 -17.60 -2.32
N LEU A 72 -7.90 -16.83 -1.23
CA LEU A 72 -7.19 -15.56 -1.18
C LEU A 72 -5.70 -15.76 -1.45
N THR A 73 -5.05 -16.75 -0.83
CA THR A 73 -3.65 -17.11 -1.09
C THR A 73 -3.42 -17.43 -2.55
N THR A 74 -4.33 -18.19 -3.19
CA THR A 74 -4.18 -18.51 -4.62
C THR A 74 -4.22 -17.25 -5.48
N VAL A 75 -5.19 -16.37 -5.25
CA VAL A 75 -5.40 -15.16 -6.06
C VAL A 75 -4.35 -14.08 -5.79
N LEU A 76 -3.95 -13.89 -4.53
CA LEU A 76 -2.93 -12.91 -4.13
C LEU A 76 -1.53 -13.33 -4.60
N ASN A 77 -1.23 -14.63 -4.60
CA ASN A 77 0.02 -15.15 -5.19
C ASN A 77 0.13 -14.83 -6.69
N ASP A 78 -0.97 -14.85 -7.43
CA ASP A 78 -0.96 -14.53 -8.87
C ASP A 78 -0.53 -13.08 -9.18
N VAL A 79 -0.58 -12.18 -8.20
CA VAL A 79 -0.21 -10.75 -8.36
C VAL A 79 1.05 -10.36 -7.58
N GLY A 80 1.76 -11.34 -6.99
CA GLY A 80 3.09 -11.14 -6.40
C GLY A 80 3.14 -11.07 -4.87
N PHE A 81 2.01 -11.25 -4.17
CA PHE A 81 2.04 -11.48 -2.72
C PHE A 81 2.53 -12.89 -2.41
N VAL A 82 3.26 -13.05 -1.33
CA VAL A 82 3.81 -14.31 -0.84
C VAL A 82 3.67 -14.36 0.68
N GLU A 83 3.71 -15.55 1.27
CA GLU A 83 3.68 -15.74 2.74
C GLU A 83 2.44 -15.11 3.40
N LEU A 84 1.25 -15.63 3.07
CA LEU A 84 0.00 -15.18 3.68
C LEU A 84 -0.26 -15.93 4.98
N GLU A 85 -0.27 -15.21 6.10
CA GLU A 85 -0.50 -15.77 7.43
C GLU A 85 -1.78 -15.21 8.06
N ARG A 86 -2.53 -16.08 8.74
CA ARG A 86 -3.75 -15.70 9.44
C ARG A 86 -3.43 -15.21 10.84
N GLY A 87 -3.91 -14.02 11.19
CA GLY A 87 -3.84 -13.50 12.55
C GLY A 87 -4.56 -14.40 13.55
N MET A 88 -4.01 -14.48 14.77
CA MET A 88 -4.45 -15.42 15.80
C MET A 88 -5.58 -14.88 16.72
N GLU A 89 -6.01 -13.62 16.54
CA GLU A 89 -6.73 -12.89 17.59
C GLU A 89 -8.18 -12.47 17.26
N THR A 90 -8.68 -12.64 16.03
CA THR A 90 -9.99 -12.10 15.63
C THR A 90 -10.87 -13.08 14.84
N ASP A 91 -12.20 -12.95 14.97
CA ASP A 91 -13.19 -13.55 14.05
C ASP A 91 -13.04 -13.00 12.62
N ASP A 92 -12.43 -11.82 12.49
CA ASP A 92 -12.04 -11.20 11.23
C ASP A 92 -10.80 -11.90 10.64
N PHE A 93 -10.74 -11.99 9.32
CA PHE A 93 -9.59 -12.51 8.58
C PHE A 93 -8.50 -11.45 8.52
N PHE A 94 -7.68 -11.38 9.55
CA PHE A 94 -6.41 -10.66 9.51
C PHE A 94 -5.40 -11.47 8.70
N ILE A 95 -4.86 -10.88 7.64
CA ILE A 95 -3.89 -11.51 6.75
C ILE A 95 -2.65 -10.62 6.74
N GLU A 96 -1.54 -11.17 7.22
CA GLU A 96 -0.21 -10.60 6.97
C GLU A 96 0.34 -11.16 5.68
N MET A 97 1.02 -10.34 4.89
CA MET A 97 1.53 -10.72 3.58
C MET A 97 2.86 -10.02 3.27
N THR A 98 3.74 -10.75 2.60
CA THR A 98 4.96 -10.22 1.99
C THR A 98 4.71 -10.01 0.49
N TYR A 99 5.39 -9.08 -0.15
CA TYR A 99 5.36 -8.90 -1.60
C TYR A 99 6.76 -9.11 -2.17
N SER A 100 6.88 -9.88 -3.24
CA SER A 100 8.15 -10.09 -3.93
C SER A 100 7.90 -10.43 -5.39
N GLY A 101 8.16 -9.48 -6.28
CA GLY A 101 7.95 -9.70 -7.70
C GLY A 101 7.95 -8.44 -8.55
N ASN A 102 7.52 -8.61 -9.78
CA ASN A 102 7.33 -7.51 -10.73
C ASN A 102 6.03 -6.80 -10.41
N TYR A 103 6.13 -5.58 -9.89
CA TYR A 103 4.95 -4.78 -9.55
C TYR A 103 4.22 -4.31 -10.80
N ASP A 104 2.95 -4.68 -10.88
CA ASP A 104 1.97 -4.11 -11.80
C ASP A 104 0.78 -3.61 -10.97
N GLU A 105 0.74 -2.28 -10.79
CA GLU A 105 -0.28 -1.59 -10.01
C GLU A 105 -1.69 -1.96 -10.45
N ARG A 106 -1.95 -2.11 -11.76
CA ARG A 106 -3.28 -2.44 -12.25
C ARG A 106 -3.72 -3.82 -11.76
N THR A 107 -2.82 -4.81 -11.81
CA THR A 107 -3.13 -6.19 -11.39
C THR A 107 -3.32 -6.31 -9.88
N VAL A 108 -2.49 -5.61 -9.10
CA VAL A 108 -2.61 -5.54 -7.64
C VAL A 108 -3.91 -4.85 -7.26
N MET A 109 -4.17 -3.68 -7.83
CA MET A 109 -5.38 -2.91 -7.54
C MET A 109 -6.66 -3.63 -7.97
N ASP A 110 -6.67 -4.40 -9.07
CA ASP A 110 -7.84 -5.22 -9.45
C ASP A 110 -8.23 -6.24 -8.35
N VAL A 111 -7.24 -6.83 -7.66
CA VAL A 111 -7.52 -7.72 -6.51
C VAL A 111 -7.96 -6.92 -5.30
N LEU A 112 -7.26 -5.83 -4.96
CA LEU A 112 -7.58 -5.02 -3.78
C LEU A 112 -8.95 -4.35 -3.87
N ASP A 113 -9.33 -3.86 -5.05
CA ASP A 113 -10.63 -3.24 -5.33
C ASP A 113 -11.77 -4.26 -5.27
N MET A 114 -11.54 -5.49 -5.75
CA MET A 114 -12.51 -6.58 -5.60
C MET A 114 -12.75 -6.94 -4.13
N LEU A 115 -11.74 -6.80 -3.27
CA LEU A 115 -11.86 -7.09 -1.84
C LEU A 115 -12.50 -5.97 -1.02
N VAL A 116 -12.69 -4.77 -1.58
CA VAL A 116 -13.28 -3.59 -0.91
C VAL A 116 -14.54 -3.90 -0.09
N PRO A 117 -15.54 -4.69 -0.56
CA PRO A 117 -16.75 -4.98 0.23
C PRO A 117 -16.48 -5.73 1.54
N TYR A 118 -15.33 -6.41 1.63
CA TYR A 118 -14.93 -7.24 2.75
C TYR A 118 -13.85 -6.55 3.60
N THR A 119 -13.11 -5.58 3.06
CA THR A 119 -12.02 -4.90 3.76
C THR A 119 -12.54 -4.00 4.87
N GLN A 120 -12.00 -4.17 6.08
CA GLN A 120 -12.20 -3.26 7.22
C GLN A 120 -11.01 -2.29 7.32
N GLU A 121 -9.80 -2.83 7.27
CA GLU A 121 -8.55 -2.09 7.36
C GLU A 121 -7.54 -2.72 6.41
N GLY A 122 -6.58 -1.94 5.93
CA GLY A 122 -5.55 -2.46 5.06
C GLY A 122 -4.42 -1.48 4.83
N CYS A 123 -3.19 -1.99 4.82
CA CYS A 123 -1.99 -1.22 4.57
C CYS A 123 -0.96 -2.10 3.88
N ILE A 124 -0.49 -1.69 2.71
CA ILE A 124 0.51 -2.43 1.95
C ILE A 124 1.59 -1.47 1.48
N SER A 125 2.84 -1.78 1.78
CA SER A 125 4.01 -0.95 1.52
C SER A 125 4.94 -1.65 0.55
N TYR A 126 5.55 -0.89 -0.36
CA TYR A 126 6.42 -1.39 -1.41
C TYR A 126 7.70 -0.56 -1.50
N ILE A 127 8.77 -1.24 -1.92
CA ILE A 127 10.10 -0.70 -2.15
C ILE A 127 10.53 -1.12 -3.55
N GLY A 128 10.74 -0.15 -4.44
CA GLY A 128 11.29 -0.38 -5.77
C GLY A 128 12.80 -0.59 -5.77
N GLU A 129 13.32 -1.16 -6.85
CA GLU A 129 14.77 -1.33 -7.08
C GLU A 129 15.57 -0.02 -7.08
N ASP A 130 14.91 1.11 -7.33
CA ASP A 130 15.44 2.48 -7.25
C ASP A 130 15.41 3.05 -5.82
N ASN A 131 15.01 2.26 -4.84
CA ASN A 131 14.70 2.66 -3.46
C ASN A 131 13.55 3.67 -3.37
N THR A 132 12.68 3.75 -4.37
CA THR A 132 11.42 4.49 -4.22
C THR A 132 10.48 3.71 -3.31
N TYR A 133 9.91 4.39 -2.32
CA TYR A 133 8.95 3.82 -1.37
C TYR A 133 7.55 4.35 -1.68
N TRP A 134 6.55 3.47 -1.65
CA TRP A 134 5.13 3.86 -1.72
C TRP A 134 4.26 2.89 -0.94
N ARG A 135 3.02 3.29 -0.68
CA ARG A 135 2.06 2.51 0.09
C ARG A 135 0.67 2.65 -0.47
N HIS A 136 -0.14 1.60 -0.32
CA HIS A 136 -1.59 1.66 -0.43
C HIS A 136 -2.20 1.54 0.97
N GLN A 137 -3.10 2.45 1.32
CA GLN A 137 -3.85 2.40 2.57
C GLN A 137 -5.35 2.40 2.27
N PHE A 138 -6.09 1.54 2.96
CA PHE A 138 -7.54 1.51 2.89
C PHE A 138 -8.14 2.57 3.82
N VAL A 139 -8.82 3.55 3.25
CA VAL A 139 -9.42 4.67 3.97
C VAL A 139 -10.82 4.91 3.43
N ASP A 140 -11.83 4.95 4.30
CA ASP A 140 -13.23 5.26 3.94
C ASP A 140 -13.79 4.44 2.76
N GLY A 141 -13.46 3.15 2.70
CA GLY A 141 -13.99 2.25 1.67
C GLY A 141 -13.23 2.27 0.35
N VAL A 142 -12.10 2.98 0.26
CA VAL A 142 -11.27 3.03 -0.95
C VAL A 142 -9.80 2.84 -0.63
N TRP A 143 -9.07 2.18 -1.53
CA TRP A 143 -7.62 2.12 -1.47
C TRP A 143 -7.01 3.41 -2.02
N VAL A 144 -6.11 4.00 -1.24
CA VAL A 144 -5.44 5.25 -1.57
C VAL A 144 -3.94 5.01 -1.62
N LYS A 145 -3.32 5.38 -2.74
CA LYS A 145 -1.87 5.41 -2.85
C LYS A 145 -1.30 6.61 -2.11
N LEU A 146 -0.42 6.33 -1.18
CA LEU A 146 0.29 7.28 -0.36
C LEU A 146 1.76 7.29 -0.74
N ARG A 147 2.31 8.50 -0.85
CA ARG A 147 3.73 8.75 -0.95
C ARG A 147 4.14 9.63 0.23
N GLY A 148 5.08 9.15 1.03
CA GLY A 148 5.77 10.00 2.01
C GLY A 148 6.62 11.00 1.24
N GLN A 149 6.22 12.27 1.24
CA GLN A 149 6.98 13.33 0.58
C GLN A 149 7.28 14.45 1.58
N ILE A 150 8.55 14.85 1.59
CA ILE A 150 8.98 16.09 2.22
C ILE A 150 8.91 17.16 1.12
N CYS A 151 7.96 18.07 1.25
CA CYS A 151 7.70 19.12 0.28
C CYS A 151 8.18 20.45 0.85
N TYR A 152 9.27 20.98 0.29
CA TYR A 152 9.65 22.36 0.56
C TYR A 152 8.80 23.25 -0.35
N GLU A 153 7.54 23.52 0.02
CA GLU A 153 6.56 24.17 -0.86
C GLU A 153 7.06 25.50 -1.46
N THR A 154 6.67 25.74 -2.71
CA THR A 154 6.67 27.08 -3.31
C THR A 154 5.48 27.92 -2.80
N PRO A 155 5.63 29.26 -2.70
CA PRO A 155 4.77 30.19 -1.94
C PRO A 155 3.26 30.14 -2.11
N GLU A 156 2.74 29.53 -3.17
CA GLU A 156 1.38 29.82 -3.64
C GLU A 156 0.32 28.85 -3.10
N GLN A 157 0.72 27.69 -2.57
CA GLN A 157 -0.23 26.64 -2.16
C GLN A 157 -0.28 26.38 -0.66
N CYS A 158 0.65 26.96 0.12
CA CYS A 158 0.65 26.77 1.56
C CYS A 158 0.58 28.06 2.34
N ARG A 159 -0.18 28.03 3.44
CA ARG A 159 -0.30 29.14 4.39
C ARG A 159 0.93 29.26 5.30
N CYS A 160 1.91 28.37 5.13
CA CYS A 160 3.20 28.38 5.80
C CYS A 160 4.12 29.43 5.14
N GLN A 161 4.89 30.17 5.94
CA GLN A 161 5.88 31.11 5.41
C GLN A 161 6.89 30.35 4.52
N THR A 162 7.17 30.89 3.34
CA THR A 162 8.09 30.28 2.37
C THR A 162 9.47 30.03 2.94
N PHE A 163 9.88 28.77 3.07
CA PHE A 163 11.26 28.39 3.32
C PHE A 163 12.07 28.45 2.01
N PRO A 164 12.99 29.42 1.83
CA PRO A 164 13.72 29.53 0.58
C PRO A 164 14.71 28.36 0.45
N GLN A 165 14.63 27.60 -0.65
CA GLN A 165 15.44 26.41 -0.92
C GLN A 165 16.90 26.76 -1.29
N THR A 166 17.63 27.36 -0.35
CA THR A 166 19.07 27.64 -0.50
C THR A 166 19.89 26.65 0.32
N HIS A 167 21.11 26.36 -0.11
CA HIS A 167 22.03 25.50 0.64
C HIS A 167 22.22 26.00 2.09
N ALA A 168 22.38 27.32 2.28
CA ALA A 168 22.52 27.92 3.61
C ALA A 168 21.29 27.71 4.50
N ASN A 169 20.08 27.83 3.94
CA ASN A 169 18.85 27.59 4.69
C ASN A 169 18.70 26.11 5.06
N LEU A 170 19.03 25.20 4.14
CA LEU A 170 19.01 23.76 4.41
C LEU A 170 19.99 23.37 5.52
N GLU A 171 21.21 23.90 5.51
CA GLU A 171 22.19 23.68 6.58
C GLU A 171 21.71 24.24 7.93
N ARG A 172 21.02 25.39 7.92
CA ARG A 172 20.39 25.96 9.12
C ARG A 172 19.31 25.05 9.67
N LEU A 173 18.42 24.55 8.81
CA LEU A 173 17.36 23.61 9.19
C LEU A 173 17.93 22.32 9.78
N ILE A 174 18.93 21.72 9.12
CA ILE A 174 19.59 20.51 9.63
C ILE A 174 20.22 20.76 11.01
N SER A 175 20.88 21.91 11.19
CA SER A 175 21.50 22.29 12.46
C SER A 175 20.46 22.49 13.58
N GLU A 176 19.31 23.10 13.26
CA GLU A 176 18.21 23.27 14.19
C GLU A 176 17.56 21.94 14.58
N ILE A 177 17.30 21.05 13.61
CA ILE A 177 16.77 19.70 13.86
C ILE A 177 17.71 18.92 14.79
N ARG A 178 19.02 18.93 14.49
CA ARG A 178 20.03 18.27 15.34
C ARG A 178 20.03 18.81 16.76
N ARG A 179 19.96 20.14 16.93
CA ARG A 179 19.89 20.78 18.24
C ARG A 179 18.68 20.28 19.03
N HIS A 180 17.50 20.27 18.43
CA HIS A 180 16.29 19.81 19.12
C HIS A 180 16.31 18.32 19.43
N ALA A 181 16.84 17.48 18.54
CA ALA A 181 16.98 16.05 18.80
C ALA A 181 17.91 15.74 19.99
N ILE A 182 19.04 16.45 20.09
CA ILE A 182 20.02 16.28 21.18
C ILE A 182 19.44 16.71 22.54
N TYR A 183 18.66 17.79 22.57
CA TYR A 183 18.13 18.37 23.81
C TYR A 183 16.68 17.96 24.11
N ASP A 184 16.11 17.02 23.37
CA ASP A 184 14.76 16.53 23.63
C ASP A 184 14.74 15.66 24.90
N ASN A 185 14.10 16.19 25.95
CA ASN A 185 14.00 15.54 27.27
C ASN A 185 12.70 14.73 27.46
N ARG A 186 11.90 14.50 26.41
CA ARG A 186 10.72 13.63 26.52
C ARG A 186 11.13 12.19 26.89
N PRO A 187 10.30 11.43 27.63
CA PRO A 187 10.60 10.05 27.97
C PRO A 187 10.84 9.17 26.74
N TYR A 188 11.82 8.25 26.81
CA TYR A 188 12.16 7.33 25.72
C TYR A 188 10.96 6.52 25.21
N GLU A 189 10.11 6.03 26.10
CA GLU A 189 8.90 5.27 25.72
C GLU A 189 7.96 6.11 24.84
N LYS A 190 7.77 7.39 25.18
CA LYS A 190 6.92 8.29 24.39
C LYS A 190 7.53 8.55 23.02
N LYS A 191 8.85 8.72 22.93
CA LYS A 191 9.55 8.87 21.65
C LYS A 191 9.43 7.61 20.80
N ALA A 192 9.64 6.44 21.39
CA ALA A 192 9.56 5.16 20.68
C ALA A 192 8.16 4.92 20.12
N ARG A 193 7.09 5.17 20.89
CA ARG A 193 5.71 5.01 20.41
C ARG A 193 5.40 5.92 19.23
N VAL A 194 5.75 7.21 19.31
CA VAL A 194 5.52 8.17 18.22
C VAL A 194 6.38 7.82 17.00
N LEU A 195 7.61 7.32 17.20
CA LEU A 195 8.48 6.90 16.10
C LEU A 195 7.92 5.67 15.38
N LEU A 196 7.44 4.68 16.14
CA LEU A 196 6.80 3.48 15.58
C LEU A 196 5.54 3.87 14.81
N GLU A 197 4.67 4.70 15.40
CA GLU A 197 3.47 5.19 14.72
C GLU A 197 3.80 5.96 13.43
N ALA A 198 4.80 6.84 13.46
CA ALA A 198 5.23 7.59 12.29
C ALA A 198 5.86 6.70 11.20
N TYR A 199 6.64 5.69 11.60
CA TYR A 199 7.18 4.69 10.69
C TYR A 199 6.05 3.87 10.06
N ASP A 200 5.13 3.38 10.89
CA ASP A 200 3.96 2.62 10.48
C ASP A 200 3.02 3.43 9.61
N GLN A 201 3.01 4.77 9.71
CA GLN A 201 2.23 5.67 8.87
C GLN A 201 3.00 6.19 7.65
N MET A 202 4.31 5.95 7.53
CA MET A 202 5.19 6.61 6.55
C MET A 202 5.11 8.14 6.63
N ASP A 203 4.88 8.68 7.83
CA ASP A 203 4.78 10.12 8.06
C ASP A 203 6.18 10.71 8.35
N PRO A 204 6.87 11.30 7.35
CA PRO A 204 8.17 11.92 7.58
C PRO A 204 8.10 13.06 8.62
N ASP A 205 6.96 13.72 8.74
CA ASP A 205 6.72 14.76 9.73
C ASP A 205 6.56 14.18 11.14
N GLY A 206 5.87 13.05 11.23
CA GLY A 206 5.76 12.23 12.44
C GLY A 206 7.12 11.73 12.94
N VAL A 207 8.04 11.36 12.04
CA VAL A 207 9.41 10.95 12.41
C VAL A 207 10.16 12.12 13.06
N LEU A 208 10.06 13.32 12.50
CA LEU A 208 10.66 14.50 13.13
C LEU A 208 9.98 14.86 14.45
N LEU A 209 8.66 14.73 14.55
CA LEU A 209 7.94 14.89 15.81
C LEU A 209 8.44 13.89 16.87
N ALA A 210 8.73 12.65 16.47
CA ALA A 210 9.27 11.62 17.36
C ALA A 210 10.69 11.97 17.84
N LEU A 211 11.54 12.50 16.95
CA LEU A 211 12.95 12.77 17.24
C LEU A 211 13.17 14.11 17.96
N THR A 212 12.42 15.14 17.62
CA THR A 212 12.68 16.54 18.04
C THR A 212 11.58 17.12 18.93
N GLY A 213 10.41 16.49 18.96
CA GLY A 213 9.21 17.03 19.59
C GLY A 213 8.52 18.10 18.77
N ARG A 214 8.96 18.31 17.53
CA ARG A 214 8.43 19.30 16.61
C ARG A 214 8.24 18.72 15.22
N ARG A 215 7.25 19.24 14.52
CA ARG A 215 6.96 18.97 13.11
C ARG A 215 7.78 19.89 12.20
N LEU A 216 8.04 19.47 10.97
CA LEU A 216 8.74 20.20 9.91
C LEU A 216 8.10 21.58 9.70
N TYR A 217 6.76 21.70 9.79
CA TYR A 217 6.08 22.99 9.58
C TYR A 217 6.41 24.01 10.68
N GLU A 218 6.77 23.55 11.89
CA GLU A 218 7.25 24.41 12.97
C GLU A 218 8.67 24.92 12.73
N HIS A 219 9.32 24.41 11.68
CA HIS A 219 10.58 24.86 11.11
C HIS A 219 10.40 25.50 9.72
N GLU A 220 9.19 25.97 9.41
CA GLU A 220 8.82 26.67 8.16
C GLU A 220 8.85 25.78 6.90
N ALA A 221 9.00 24.47 7.01
CA ALA A 221 9.02 23.54 5.87
C ALA A 221 7.86 22.53 5.96
N ALA A 222 7.23 22.17 4.84
CA ALA A 222 6.12 21.21 4.88
C ALA A 222 6.60 19.77 4.69
N ALA A 223 5.98 18.83 5.40
CA ALA A 223 6.13 17.42 5.13
C ALA A 223 4.87 16.69 5.57
N GLY A 224 4.56 15.61 4.89
CA GLY A 224 3.39 14.81 5.22
C GLY A 224 3.17 13.67 4.24
N LEU A 225 2.04 12.99 4.44
CA LEU A 225 1.54 11.98 3.53
C LEU A 225 0.75 12.64 2.42
N TRP A 226 1.16 12.42 1.19
CA TRP A 226 0.46 12.95 0.02
C TRP A 226 -0.26 11.81 -0.68
N LYS A 227 -1.53 12.06 -0.97
CA LYS A 227 -2.28 11.21 -1.90
C LYS A 227 -1.74 11.51 -3.29
N GLU A 228 -1.44 10.45 -4.04
CA GLU A 228 -1.15 10.64 -5.45
C GLU A 228 -2.48 11.03 -6.11
N ASP A 229 -2.63 12.30 -6.50
CA ASP A 229 -3.76 12.71 -7.32
C ASP A 229 -3.74 11.82 -8.56
N LYS A 230 -4.85 11.11 -8.82
CA LYS A 230 -5.05 10.46 -10.10
C LYS A 230 -4.90 11.57 -11.12
N GLN A 231 -3.79 11.59 -11.85
CA GLN A 231 -3.61 12.48 -12.98
C GLN A 231 -4.88 12.31 -13.82
N GLU A 232 -5.74 13.33 -13.82
CA GLU A 232 -6.72 13.46 -14.88
C GLU A 232 -5.88 13.46 -16.16
N ASP A 233 -5.97 12.36 -16.91
CA ASP A 233 -5.62 12.36 -18.32
C ASP A 233 -6.37 13.55 -18.92
N LYS A 234 -5.68 14.67 -19.06
CA LYS A 234 -6.23 15.81 -19.78
C LYS A 234 -6.40 15.35 -21.23
N PRO A 235 -7.57 15.61 -21.83
CA PRO A 235 -7.88 15.17 -23.19
C PRO A 235 -6.93 15.78 -24.23
#